data_AF-A0A961DR24-F1
#
_entry.id   AF-A0A961DR24-F1
#
_cell.length_a   1.000
_cell.length_b   1.000
_cell.length_c   1.000
_cell.angle_alpha   90.00
_cell.angle_beta   90.00
_cell.angle_gamma   90.00
#
_symmetry.space_group_name_H-M   'P 1'
#
loop_
_entity.id
_entity.type
_entity.pdbx_description
1 polymer ?
#
loop_
_entity_poly.entity_id
_entity_poly.type
_entity_poly.pdbx_seq_one_letter_code
_entity_poly.pdbx_strand_id
1 'polypeptide(L)'
;WAIGLVTALMTAFYMSRQVFMTFFGEEKWRVADDHAAEGAEDADEAADHGDHDDHHHHLTPDHTPVESPWTMTLPLVVLCGLALVGGALNLPFTREVKFLEEWLVPVIGEHHFHTGGMGIFALAIVATLTSLIGIAAAVVVYLQRKVDPEKIELDVFAKGWFIDSSYAAFMGGPGRKLFDALAWFDKTIIDGAVNGIAGIVSSSSGELSKTQTGRVRNSAIGLAGGAVAILVYVIVRKNS
;
A
#
# COMPACT_ATOMS: atom_id res chain seq x y z
N TRP A 1 26.05 4.07 -17.43
CA TRP A 1 25.97 5.42 -18.00
C TRP A 1 24.77 5.62 -18.92
N ALA A 2 24.57 4.83 -19.98
CA ALA A 2 23.43 5.00 -20.91
C ALA A 2 22.05 4.98 -20.23
N ILE A 3 21.79 3.99 -19.36
CA ILE A 3 20.52 3.91 -18.60
C ILE A 3 20.29 5.18 -17.78
N GLY A 4 21.31 5.67 -17.06
CA GLY A 4 21.19 6.90 -16.28
C GLY A 4 20.89 8.15 -17.11
N LEU A 5 21.44 8.26 -18.33
CA LEU A 5 21.12 9.36 -19.24
C LEU A 5 19.67 9.28 -19.74
N VAL A 6 19.20 8.07 -20.10
CA VAL A 6 17.81 7.85 -20.50
C VAL A 6 16.87 8.19 -19.34
N THR A 7 17.17 7.73 -18.13
CA THR A 7 16.40 8.07 -16.92
C THR A 7 16.40 9.57 -16.68
N ALA A 8 17.54 10.26 -16.74
CA ALA A 8 17.59 11.71 -16.53
C ALA A 8 16.74 12.47 -17.57
N LEU A 9 16.77 12.05 -18.84
CA LEU A 9 15.94 12.61 -19.91
C LEU A 9 14.45 12.40 -19.61
N MET A 10 14.07 11.18 -19.25
CA MET A 10 12.67 10.85 -18.90
C MET A 10 12.20 11.62 -17.66
N THR A 11 13.06 11.75 -16.64
CA THR A 11 12.76 12.54 -15.44
C THR A 11 12.47 13.98 -15.77
N ALA A 12 13.34 14.61 -16.57
CA ALA A 12 13.15 16.01 -16.97
C ALA A 12 11.87 16.18 -17.80
N PHE A 13 11.59 15.24 -18.71
CA PHE A 13 10.38 15.24 -19.55
C PHE A 13 9.10 15.12 -18.72
N TYR A 14 9.00 14.13 -17.83
CA TYR A 14 7.75 13.88 -17.07
C TYR A 14 7.46 14.99 -16.05
N MET A 15 8.49 15.50 -15.35
CA MET A 15 8.33 16.60 -14.41
C MET A 15 7.87 17.87 -15.13
N SER A 16 8.48 18.18 -16.28
CA SER A 16 8.07 19.33 -17.11
C SER A 16 6.65 19.17 -17.64
N ARG A 17 6.28 17.96 -18.10
CA ARG A 17 4.92 17.61 -18.51
C ARG A 17 3.90 17.89 -17.41
N GLN A 18 4.17 17.46 -16.16
CA GLN A 18 3.27 17.71 -15.03
C GLN A 18 3.09 19.21 -14.78
N VAL A 19 4.18 19.99 -14.77
CA VAL A 19 4.09 21.45 -14.56
C VAL A 19 3.31 22.13 -15.69
N PHE A 20 3.59 21.79 -16.95
CA PHE A 20 2.92 22.41 -18.10
C PHE A 20 1.43 22.10 -18.15
N MET A 21 1.03 20.86 -17.88
CA MET A 21 -0.39 20.50 -17.91
C MET A 21 -1.19 21.02 -16.72
N THR A 22 -0.56 21.16 -15.55
CA THR A 22 -1.26 21.64 -14.35
C THR A 22 -1.36 23.16 -14.30
N PHE A 23 -0.31 23.90 -14.70
CA PHE A 23 -0.26 25.35 -14.53
C PHE A 23 -0.39 26.16 -15.81
N PHE A 24 -0.05 25.60 -16.97
CA PHE A 24 0.00 26.32 -18.25
C PHE A 24 -1.01 25.78 -19.28
N GLY A 25 -1.81 24.77 -18.91
CA GLY A 25 -2.88 24.23 -19.74
C GLY A 25 -4.16 25.04 -19.65
N GLU A 26 -5.14 24.68 -20.49
CA GLU A 26 -6.50 25.22 -20.39
C GLU A 26 -7.18 24.76 -19.09
N GLU A 27 -8.00 25.63 -18.52
CA GLU A 27 -8.77 25.33 -17.31
C GLU A 27 -9.76 24.18 -17.57
N LYS A 28 -9.60 23.07 -16.84
CA LYS A 28 -10.46 21.89 -16.99
C LYS A 28 -11.63 21.86 -16.00
N TRP A 29 -11.59 22.68 -14.95
CA TRP A 29 -12.55 22.63 -13.86
C TRP A 29 -13.88 23.29 -14.24
N ARG A 30 -13.86 24.42 -14.95
CA ARG A 30 -15.09 25.14 -15.35
C ARG A 30 -15.90 24.43 -16.45
N VAL A 31 -15.24 23.64 -17.30
CA VAL A 31 -15.88 22.93 -18.43
C VAL A 31 -16.57 21.63 -17.97
N ALA A 32 -16.14 21.03 -16.87
CA ALA A 32 -16.75 19.83 -16.32
C ALA A 32 -18.15 20.10 -15.74
N ASP A 33 -18.40 21.31 -15.25
CA ASP A 33 -19.66 21.71 -14.64
C ASP A 33 -20.80 21.86 -15.68
N ASP A 34 -20.49 22.33 -16.90
CA ASP A 34 -21.49 22.48 -17.98
C ASP A 34 -22.08 21.13 -18.41
N HIS A 35 -21.26 20.07 -18.46
CA HIS A 35 -21.72 18.71 -18.80
C HIS A 35 -22.41 17.99 -17.63
N ALA A 36 -22.10 18.36 -16.38
CA ALA A 36 -22.76 17.79 -15.20
C ALA A 36 -24.17 18.39 -14.98
N ALA A 37 -24.38 19.66 -15.35
CA ALA A 37 -25.68 20.32 -15.27
C ALA A 37 -26.71 19.74 -16.26
N GLU A 38 -26.29 19.35 -17.47
CA GLU A 38 -27.19 18.72 -18.46
C GLU A 38 -27.55 17.27 -18.12
N GLY A 39 -26.72 16.55 -17.36
CA GLY A 39 -26.99 15.16 -16.97
C GLY A 39 -27.91 14.98 -15.75
N ALA A 40 -28.21 16.06 -15.01
CA ALA A 40 -29.04 16.01 -13.81
C ALA A 40 -30.55 16.09 -14.11
N GLU A 41 -30.95 16.51 -15.31
CA GLU A 41 -32.37 16.56 -15.70
C GLU A 41 -32.92 15.19 -16.16
N ASP A 42 -32.05 14.22 -16.47
CA ASP A 42 -32.41 12.89 -16.98
C ASP A 42 -32.28 11.74 -15.94
N ALA A 43 -31.94 12.04 -14.69
CA ALA A 43 -31.55 11.04 -13.68
C ALA A 43 -32.65 10.68 -12.65
N ASP A 44 -33.93 10.94 -12.92
CA ASP A 44 -35.04 10.65 -11.99
C ASP A 44 -35.57 9.18 -12.08
N GLU A 45 -34.96 8.31 -12.87
CA GLU A 45 -35.34 6.88 -12.98
C GLU A 45 -34.16 5.92 -12.75
N ALA A 46 -33.61 5.87 -11.53
CA ALA A 46 -32.89 4.69 -11.03
C ALA A 46 -32.66 4.77 -9.51
N ALA A 47 -33.75 4.71 -8.74
CA ALA A 47 -33.66 4.43 -7.31
C ALA A 47 -33.41 2.93 -7.07
N ASP A 48 -32.27 2.61 -6.48
CA ASP A 48 -32.02 1.52 -5.51
C ASP A 48 -30.62 0.94 -5.71
N HIS A 49 -29.61 1.52 -5.06
CA HIS A 49 -28.44 0.78 -4.56
C HIS A 49 -27.60 1.67 -3.61
N GLY A 50 -27.49 1.20 -2.35
CA GLY A 50 -26.27 1.29 -1.55
C GLY A 50 -25.90 2.65 -0.95
N ASP A 51 -26.23 2.81 0.33
CA ASP A 51 -25.69 3.77 1.28
C ASP A 51 -24.16 3.65 1.38
N HIS A 52 -23.45 4.37 0.52
CA HIS A 52 -22.04 4.72 0.69
C HIS A 52 -21.99 6.25 0.80
N ASP A 53 -21.77 6.74 2.03
CA ASP A 53 -21.36 8.12 2.34
C ASP A 53 -19.98 8.40 1.72
N ASP A 54 -19.91 8.41 0.39
CA ASP A 54 -18.82 9.04 -0.33
C ASP A 54 -19.15 10.54 -0.33
N HIS A 55 -18.52 11.28 0.60
CA HIS A 55 -18.43 12.73 0.56
C HIS A 55 -17.65 13.17 -0.69
N HIS A 56 -18.22 12.96 -1.87
CA HIS A 56 -17.83 13.66 -3.08
C HIS A 56 -18.23 15.12 -2.86
N HIS A 57 -17.29 15.92 -2.35
CA HIS A 57 -17.40 17.37 -2.41
C HIS A 57 -17.48 17.77 -3.89
N HIS A 58 -18.70 17.80 -4.43
CA HIS A 58 -19.00 18.51 -5.65
C HIS A 58 -18.47 19.94 -5.49
N LEU A 59 -17.51 20.29 -6.34
CA LEU A 59 -17.06 21.67 -6.43
C LEU A 59 -18.30 22.47 -6.85
N THR A 60 -18.81 23.32 -5.96
CA THR A 60 -19.88 24.24 -6.35
C THR A 60 -19.33 25.16 -7.45
N PRO A 61 -20.15 25.58 -8.44
CA PRO A 61 -19.69 26.37 -9.60
C PRO A 61 -18.91 27.66 -9.30
N ASP A 62 -18.97 28.13 -8.05
CA ASP A 62 -18.34 29.37 -7.57
C ASP A 62 -17.01 29.14 -6.81
N HIS A 63 -16.48 27.90 -6.78
CA HIS A 63 -15.26 27.59 -6.05
C HIS A 63 -14.00 27.92 -6.87
N THR A 64 -13.58 29.19 -6.84
CA THR A 64 -12.30 29.60 -7.44
C THR A 64 -11.11 29.05 -6.63
N PRO A 65 -10.05 28.54 -7.27
CA PRO A 65 -8.83 28.14 -6.56
C PRO A 65 -8.25 29.31 -5.76
N VAL A 66 -8.22 29.17 -4.45
CA VAL A 66 -7.61 30.14 -3.53
C VAL A 66 -6.23 29.65 -3.08
N GLU A 67 -5.35 30.58 -2.72
CA GLU A 67 -4.03 30.24 -2.21
C GLU A 67 -4.12 29.45 -0.89
N SER A 68 -3.23 28.46 -0.73
CA SER A 68 -3.17 27.63 0.47
C SER A 68 -2.84 28.46 1.72
N PRO A 69 -3.36 28.08 2.90
CA PRO A 69 -3.10 28.79 4.14
C PRO A 69 -1.61 28.77 4.53
N TRP A 70 -1.21 29.74 5.35
CA TRP A 70 0.17 29.92 5.83
C TRP A 70 0.78 28.70 6.50
N THR A 71 -0.04 27.83 7.08
CA THR A 71 0.40 26.57 7.71
C THR A 71 0.94 25.55 6.69
N MET A 72 0.61 25.67 5.40
CA MET A 72 1.18 24.85 4.33
C MET A 72 2.27 25.57 3.53
N THR A 73 2.14 26.86 3.28
CA THR A 73 3.11 27.60 2.45
C THR A 73 4.43 27.84 3.18
N LEU A 74 4.40 28.08 4.50
CA LEU A 74 5.62 28.31 5.29
C LEU A 74 6.58 27.12 5.26
N PRO A 75 6.15 25.86 5.50
CA PRO A 75 7.01 24.69 5.31
C PRO A 75 7.62 24.60 3.91
N LEU A 76 6.84 24.85 2.85
CA LEU A 76 7.33 24.76 1.46
C LEU A 76 8.41 25.81 1.15
N VAL A 77 8.23 27.05 1.61
CA VAL A 77 9.21 28.13 1.44
C VAL A 77 10.50 27.82 2.20
N VAL A 78 10.39 27.31 3.43
CA VAL A 78 11.55 26.90 4.22
C VAL A 78 12.30 25.76 3.52
N LEU A 79 11.59 24.75 3.02
CA LEU A 79 12.18 23.64 2.28
C LEU A 79 12.86 24.10 0.98
N CYS A 80 12.27 25.05 0.26
CA CYS A 80 12.88 25.67 -0.92
C CYS A 80 14.21 26.34 -0.55
N GLY A 81 14.24 27.12 0.53
CA GLY A 81 15.47 27.71 1.05
C GLY A 81 16.53 26.67 1.44
N LEU A 82 16.12 25.60 2.14
CA LEU A 82 17.01 24.51 2.51
C LEU A 82 17.55 23.75 1.30
N ALA A 83 16.77 23.56 0.24
CA ALA A 83 17.22 22.94 -1.00
C ALA A 83 18.29 23.80 -1.71
N LEU A 84 18.12 25.12 -1.73
CA LEU A 84 19.12 26.05 -2.29
C LEU A 84 20.42 26.05 -1.48
N VAL A 85 20.30 26.09 -0.14
CA VAL A 85 21.46 26.04 0.77
C VAL A 85 22.18 24.70 0.66
N GLY A 86 21.44 23.58 0.69
CA GLY A 86 22.00 22.24 0.54
C GLY A 86 22.71 22.05 -0.81
N GLY A 87 22.14 22.59 -1.90
CA GLY A 87 22.80 22.62 -3.21
C GLY A 87 24.09 23.45 -3.20
N ALA A 88 24.07 24.64 -2.58
CA ALA A 88 25.25 25.51 -2.48
C ALA A 88 26.37 24.90 -1.62
N LEU A 89 26.02 24.18 -0.56
CA LEU A 89 26.97 23.53 0.37
C LEU A 89 27.68 22.30 -0.22
N ASN A 90 27.26 21.79 -1.37
CA ASN A 90 27.83 20.60 -2.01
C ASN A 90 28.36 20.88 -3.43
N LEU A 91 28.71 22.14 -3.72
CA LEU A 91 29.23 22.52 -5.04
C LEU A 91 30.65 21.99 -5.26
N PRO A 92 30.99 21.43 -6.43
CA PRO A 92 32.30 20.83 -6.68
C PRO A 92 33.42 21.86 -6.97
N PHE A 93 33.33 23.09 -6.44
CA PHE A 93 34.26 24.19 -6.76
C PHE A 93 35.46 24.29 -5.79
N THR A 94 35.34 23.83 -4.54
CA THR A 94 36.43 23.89 -3.53
C THR A 94 36.31 22.72 -2.55
N ARG A 95 37.42 22.25 -1.95
CA ARG A 95 37.37 21.15 -0.96
C ARG A 95 36.49 21.48 0.25
N GLU A 96 36.46 22.74 0.67
CA GLU A 96 35.70 23.23 1.81
C GLU A 96 34.17 23.13 1.62
N VAL A 97 33.69 23.11 0.38
CA VAL A 97 32.25 22.97 0.02
C VAL A 97 31.89 21.53 -0.39
N LYS A 98 32.74 20.55 -0.05
CA LYS A 98 32.44 19.11 -0.16
C LYS A 98 32.04 18.51 1.19
N PHE A 99 31.51 19.34 2.08
CA PHE A 99 31.17 18.96 3.45
C PHE A 99 30.31 17.69 3.51
N LEU A 100 29.29 17.58 2.66
CA LEU A 100 28.43 16.40 2.63
C LEU A 100 29.18 15.16 2.17
N GLU A 101 30.04 15.27 1.14
CA GLU A 101 30.86 14.15 0.65
C GLU A 101 31.76 13.64 1.79
N GLU A 102 32.52 14.53 2.45
CA GLU A 102 33.41 14.20 3.56
C GLU A 102 32.66 13.66 4.79
N TRP A 103 31.48 14.20 5.10
CA TRP A 103 30.63 13.72 6.18
C TRP A 103 30.03 12.33 5.91
N LEU A 104 29.81 11.97 4.64
CA LEU A 104 29.28 10.66 4.23
C LEU A 104 30.36 9.58 4.11
N VAL A 105 31.63 9.95 3.89
CA VAL A 105 32.75 9.00 3.74
C VAL A 105 32.79 7.93 4.85
N PRO A 106 32.58 8.23 6.15
CA PRO A 106 32.62 7.22 7.20
C PRO A 106 31.54 6.13 7.09
N VAL A 107 30.41 6.44 6.46
CA VAL A 107 29.27 5.50 6.33
C VAL A 107 29.32 4.73 5.02
N ILE A 108 29.74 5.37 3.93
CA ILE A 108 29.71 4.81 2.57
C ILE A 108 31.06 4.19 2.16
N GLY A 109 32.16 4.63 2.78
CA GLY A 109 33.52 4.28 2.38
C GLY A 109 34.06 5.16 1.24
N GLU A 110 35.38 5.17 1.06
CA GLU A 110 36.02 5.97 0.00
C GLU A 110 35.80 5.36 -1.39
N HIS A 111 34.98 6.03 -2.22
CA HIS A 111 34.83 5.70 -3.64
C HIS A 111 35.59 6.70 -4.51
N HIS A 112 36.88 6.45 -4.73
CA HIS A 112 37.69 7.21 -5.68
C HIS A 112 37.33 6.82 -7.12
N PHE A 113 36.29 7.44 -7.69
CA PHE A 113 36.11 7.42 -9.12
C PHE A 113 37.31 8.13 -9.76
N HIS A 114 38.15 7.38 -10.48
CA HIS A 114 39.34 7.87 -11.19
C HIS A 114 38.93 8.71 -12.41
N THR A 115 38.24 9.82 -12.16
CA THR A 115 37.83 10.78 -13.17
C THR A 115 38.55 12.06 -12.82
N GLY A 116 39.61 12.41 -13.55
CA GLY A 116 40.31 13.68 -13.36
C GLY A 116 39.32 14.85 -13.44
N GLY A 117 39.67 16.01 -12.87
CA GLY A 117 38.73 17.15 -12.73
C GLY A 117 37.94 17.50 -14.00
N MET A 118 38.57 17.36 -15.18
CA MET A 118 37.93 17.57 -16.49
C MET A 118 36.75 16.61 -16.76
N GLY A 119 36.83 15.35 -16.31
CA GLY A 119 35.78 14.36 -16.51
C GLY A 119 34.52 14.63 -15.70
N ILE A 120 34.64 15.23 -14.50
CA ILE A 120 33.48 15.64 -13.70
C ILE A 120 32.70 16.74 -14.42
N PHE A 121 33.39 17.75 -14.96
CA PHE A 121 32.74 18.81 -15.75
C PHE A 121 32.12 18.27 -17.03
N ALA A 122 32.80 17.35 -17.74
CA ALA A 122 32.23 16.72 -18.93
C ALA A 122 30.93 15.97 -18.60
N LEU A 123 30.91 15.19 -17.51
CA LEU A 123 29.70 14.48 -17.07
C LEU A 123 28.58 15.44 -16.64
N ALA A 124 28.91 16.53 -15.92
CA ALA A 124 27.95 17.54 -15.52
C ALA A 124 27.32 18.26 -16.72
N ILE A 125 28.13 18.60 -17.74
CA ILE A 125 27.66 19.19 -19.00
C ILE A 125 26.74 18.20 -19.73
N VAL A 126 27.17 16.95 -19.89
CA VAL A 126 26.36 15.91 -20.57
C VAL A 126 25.02 15.71 -19.86
N ALA A 127 25.02 15.63 -18.52
CA ALA A 127 23.79 15.51 -17.74
C ALA A 127 22.88 16.73 -17.89
N THR A 128 23.45 17.94 -17.84
CA THR A 128 22.70 19.20 -18.01
C THR A 128 22.08 19.30 -19.39
N LEU A 129 22.84 19.02 -20.45
CA LEU A 129 22.34 19.00 -21.83
C LEU A 129 21.24 17.96 -22.02
N THR A 130 21.41 16.77 -21.45
CA THR A 130 20.41 15.69 -21.51
C THR A 130 19.08 16.12 -20.85
N SER A 131 19.16 16.79 -19.70
CA SER A 131 17.99 17.35 -19.02
C SER A 131 17.31 18.45 -19.85
N LEU A 132 18.09 19.38 -20.41
CA LEU A 132 17.58 20.44 -21.27
C LEU A 132 16.87 19.89 -22.52
N ILE A 133 17.39 18.82 -23.13
CA ILE A 133 16.74 18.14 -24.25
C ILE A 133 15.38 17.56 -23.82
N GLY A 134 15.31 16.92 -22.64
CA GLY A 134 14.04 16.40 -22.09
C GLY A 134 13.00 17.50 -21.84
N ILE A 135 13.42 18.63 -21.27
CA ILE A 135 12.56 19.81 -21.05
C ILE A 135 12.09 20.39 -22.39
N ALA A 136 13.00 20.57 -23.36
CA ALA A 136 12.66 21.09 -24.68
C ALA A 136 11.67 20.18 -25.42
N ALA A 137 11.84 18.86 -25.33
CA ALA A 137 10.89 17.89 -25.87
C ALA A 137 9.50 18.06 -25.22
N ALA A 138 9.43 18.23 -23.89
CA ALA A 138 8.16 18.46 -23.21
C ALA A 138 7.48 19.78 -23.65
N VAL A 139 8.24 20.85 -23.86
CA VAL A 139 7.71 22.13 -24.37
C VAL A 139 7.09 21.95 -25.76
N VAL A 140 7.78 21.24 -26.66
CA VAL A 140 7.30 21.02 -28.04
C VAL A 140 6.00 20.20 -28.07
N VAL A 141 5.90 19.19 -27.19
CA VAL A 141 4.73 18.30 -27.12
C VAL A 141 3.55 19.00 -26.42
N TYR A 142 3.74 19.52 -25.21
CA TYR A 142 2.63 19.95 -24.35
C TYR A 142 2.27 21.43 -24.46
N LEU A 143 3.25 22.33 -24.61
CA LEU A 143 2.97 23.77 -24.73
C LEU A 143 2.73 24.18 -26.18
N GLN A 144 3.54 23.66 -27.12
CA GLN A 144 3.39 24.02 -28.53
C GLN A 144 2.35 23.16 -29.28
N ARG A 145 1.85 22.08 -28.65
CA ARG A 145 0.89 21.11 -29.23
C ARG A 145 1.27 20.65 -30.64
N LYS A 146 2.59 20.58 -30.95
CA LYS A 146 3.09 20.22 -32.29
C LYS A 146 3.08 18.72 -32.56
N VAL A 147 2.94 17.91 -31.51
CA VAL A 147 2.96 16.44 -31.56
C VAL A 147 1.79 15.95 -30.71
N ASP A 148 1.02 15.01 -31.26
CA ASP A 148 -0.10 14.39 -30.53
C ASP A 148 0.44 13.63 -29.30
N PRO A 149 0.02 13.99 -28.07
CA PRO A 149 0.46 13.30 -26.85
C PRO A 149 0.12 11.81 -26.83
N GLU A 150 -0.98 11.40 -27.49
CA GLU A 150 -1.43 10.01 -27.61
C GLU A 150 -0.39 9.07 -28.25
N LYS A 151 0.50 9.60 -29.11
CA LYS A 151 1.58 8.80 -29.72
C LYS A 151 2.72 8.50 -28.75
N ILE A 152 2.82 9.27 -27.67
CA ILE A 152 3.86 9.14 -26.64
C ILE A 152 3.29 8.41 -25.42
N GLU A 153 2.02 8.63 -25.10
CA GLU A 153 1.29 8.02 -23.98
C GLU A 153 0.73 6.66 -24.37
N LEU A 154 1.63 5.69 -24.59
CA LEU A 154 1.25 4.31 -24.88
C LEU A 154 0.38 3.73 -23.76
N ASP A 155 -0.67 2.99 -24.12
CA ASP A 155 -1.60 2.31 -23.20
C ASP A 155 -0.89 1.45 -22.13
N VAL A 156 0.28 0.90 -22.47
CA VAL A 156 1.09 0.09 -21.56
C VAL A 156 1.57 0.93 -20.36
N PHE A 157 1.98 2.17 -20.60
CA PHE A 157 2.43 3.08 -19.55
C PHE A 157 1.26 3.63 -18.75
N ALA A 158 0.13 3.92 -19.42
CA ALA A 158 -1.11 4.34 -18.76
C ALA A 158 -1.62 3.30 -17.76
N LYS A 159 -1.46 2.00 -18.07
CA LYS A 159 -1.85 0.89 -17.19
C LYS A 159 -0.77 0.48 -16.18
N GLY A 160 0.21 1.34 -15.90
CA GLY A 160 1.25 1.07 -14.91
C GLY A 160 2.07 -0.19 -15.21
N TRP A 161 2.41 -0.42 -16.48
CA TRP A 161 3.09 -1.64 -16.94
C TRP A 161 2.32 -2.93 -16.64
N PHE A 162 1.00 -2.85 -16.47
CA PHE A 162 0.12 -3.95 -16.07
C PHE A 162 0.46 -4.57 -14.71
N ILE A 163 1.33 -3.95 -13.91
CA ILE A 163 1.78 -4.47 -12.63
C ILE A 163 0.58 -4.64 -11.70
N ASP A 164 -0.23 -3.60 -11.52
CA ASP A 164 -1.41 -3.62 -10.67
C ASP A 164 -2.44 -4.64 -11.16
N SER A 165 -2.67 -4.70 -12.48
CA SER A 165 -3.61 -5.67 -13.07
C SER A 165 -3.15 -7.11 -12.88
N SER A 166 -1.84 -7.35 -12.93
CA SER A 166 -1.26 -8.68 -12.72
C SER A 166 -1.37 -9.12 -11.26
N TYR A 167 -1.14 -8.20 -10.31
CA TYR A 167 -1.33 -8.46 -8.88
C TYR A 167 -2.80 -8.66 -8.55
N ALA A 168 -3.70 -7.83 -9.09
CA ALA A 168 -5.14 -7.98 -8.91
C ALA A 168 -5.65 -9.32 -9.47
N ALA A 169 -5.20 -9.71 -10.67
CA ALA A 169 -5.56 -11.00 -11.27
C ALA A 169 -5.04 -12.18 -10.46
N PHE A 170 -3.81 -12.07 -9.93
CA PHE A 170 -3.21 -13.11 -9.09
C PHE A 170 -3.93 -13.24 -7.74
N MET A 171 -4.18 -12.12 -7.06
CA MET A 171 -4.86 -12.11 -5.76
C MET A 171 -6.34 -12.49 -5.88
N GLY A 172 -7.04 -11.95 -6.88
CA GLY A 172 -8.46 -12.23 -7.12
C GLY A 172 -8.75 -13.64 -7.64
N GLY A 173 -7.79 -14.27 -8.33
CA GLY A 173 -7.92 -15.63 -8.85
C GLY A 173 -7.26 -16.67 -7.93
N PRO A 174 -6.01 -17.09 -8.21
CA PRO A 174 -5.30 -18.11 -7.43
C PRO A 174 -5.24 -17.83 -5.92
N GLY A 175 -4.96 -16.57 -5.54
CA GLY A 175 -4.88 -16.18 -4.13
C GLY A 175 -6.19 -16.43 -3.40
N ARG A 176 -7.31 -15.94 -3.96
CA ARG A 176 -8.64 -16.14 -3.38
C ARG A 176 -9.00 -17.61 -3.25
N LYS A 177 -8.74 -18.44 -4.27
CA LYS A 177 -8.99 -19.89 -4.22
C LYS A 177 -8.21 -20.59 -3.10
N LEU A 178 -6.97 -20.19 -2.87
CA LEU A 178 -6.17 -20.72 -1.77
C LEU A 178 -6.77 -20.35 -0.40
N PHE A 179 -7.18 -19.09 -0.23
CA PHE A 179 -7.83 -18.65 1.00
C PHE A 179 -9.17 -19.35 1.24
N ASP A 180 -9.98 -19.52 0.20
CA ASP A 180 -11.25 -20.26 0.30
C ASP A 180 -11.01 -21.73 0.68
N ALA A 181 -9.95 -22.35 0.13
CA ALA A 181 -9.56 -23.72 0.50
C ALA A 181 -9.07 -23.83 1.95
N LEU A 182 -8.28 -22.86 2.44
CA LEU A 182 -7.84 -22.81 3.83
C LEU A 182 -9.02 -22.59 4.78
N ALA A 183 -9.94 -21.69 4.44
CA ALA A 183 -11.16 -21.46 5.23
C ALA A 183 -12.05 -22.70 5.26
N TRP A 184 -12.19 -23.40 4.14
CA TRP A 184 -12.90 -24.69 4.09
C TRP A 184 -12.20 -25.75 4.95
N PHE A 185 -10.87 -25.83 4.92
CA PHE A 185 -10.09 -26.76 5.73
C PHE A 185 -10.30 -26.52 7.22
N ASP A 186 -10.21 -25.26 7.67
CA ASP A 186 -10.45 -24.87 9.06
C ASP A 186 -11.86 -25.27 9.52
N LYS A 187 -12.87 -24.84 8.78
CA LYS A 187 -14.28 -25.13 9.08
C LYS A 187 -14.64 -26.62 9.04
N THR A 188 -13.98 -27.41 8.19
CA THR A 188 -14.35 -28.83 8.01
C THR A 188 -13.53 -29.74 8.90
N ILE A 189 -12.21 -29.55 8.94
CA ILE A 189 -11.28 -30.46 9.59
C ILE A 189 -11.02 -30.01 11.02
N ILE A 190 -10.72 -28.73 11.23
CA ILE A 190 -10.39 -28.22 12.57
C ILE A 190 -11.65 -28.21 13.44
N ASP A 191 -12.73 -27.56 13.00
CA ASP A 191 -13.99 -27.56 13.75
C ASP A 191 -14.59 -28.97 13.86
N GLY A 192 -14.46 -29.80 12.83
CA GLY A 192 -14.93 -31.19 12.84
C GLY A 192 -14.20 -32.02 13.91
N ALA A 193 -12.88 -31.89 14.01
CA ALA A 193 -12.09 -32.54 15.05
C ALA A 193 -12.46 -32.04 16.44
N VAL A 194 -12.64 -30.73 16.62
CA VAL A 194 -13.04 -30.13 17.90
C VAL A 194 -14.42 -30.62 18.33
N ASN A 195 -15.41 -30.59 17.44
CA ASN A 195 -16.76 -31.08 17.71
C ASN A 195 -16.77 -32.59 17.98
N GLY A 196 -15.90 -33.37 17.31
CA GLY A 196 -15.73 -34.79 17.58
C GLY A 196 -15.21 -35.07 18.99
N ILE A 197 -14.17 -34.35 19.41
CA ILE A 197 -13.63 -34.45 20.78
C ILE A 197 -14.69 -34.03 21.80
N ALA A 198 -15.37 -32.90 21.56
CA ALA A 198 -16.46 -32.44 22.42
C ALA A 198 -17.61 -33.47 22.50
N GLY A 199 -17.94 -34.14 21.40
CA GLY A 199 -18.92 -35.21 21.33
C GLY A 199 -18.54 -36.43 22.18
N ILE A 200 -17.28 -36.86 22.13
CA ILE A 200 -16.76 -37.98 22.93
C ILE A 200 -16.82 -37.64 24.43
N VAL A 201 -16.38 -36.44 24.80
CA VAL A 201 -16.36 -35.99 26.20
C VAL A 201 -17.79 -35.84 26.75
N SER A 202 -18.68 -35.22 25.98
CA SER A 202 -20.08 -35.02 26.37
C SER A 202 -20.85 -36.34 26.44
N SER A 203 -20.59 -37.29 25.53
CA SER A 203 -21.19 -38.64 25.59
C SER A 203 -20.72 -39.41 26.83
N SER A 204 -19.42 -39.38 27.12
CA SER A 204 -18.85 -40.01 28.33
C SER A 204 -19.44 -39.42 29.61
N SER A 205 -19.61 -38.08 29.64
CA SER A 205 -20.27 -37.38 30.75
C SER A 205 -21.76 -37.72 30.85
N GLY A 206 -22.44 -37.88 29.71
CA GLY A 206 -23.84 -38.31 29.61
C GLY A 206 -24.09 -39.71 30.16
N GLU A 207 -23.17 -40.65 29.94
CA GLU A 207 -23.25 -42.01 30.50
C GLU A 207 -22.93 -42.02 32.01
N LEU A 208 -21.93 -41.25 32.42
CA LEU A 208 -21.57 -41.13 33.84
C LEU A 208 -22.70 -40.46 34.66
N SER A 209 -23.36 -39.45 34.10
CA SER A 209 -24.50 -38.78 34.73
C SER A 209 -25.76 -39.65 34.82
N LYS A 210 -25.98 -40.60 33.91
CA LYS A 210 -27.06 -41.62 34.03
C LYS A 210 -26.86 -42.55 35.23
N THR A 211 -25.63 -42.73 35.70
CA THR A 211 -25.34 -43.51 36.91
C THR A 211 -25.74 -42.75 38.18
N GLN A 212 -25.86 -41.43 38.09
CA GLN A 212 -26.27 -40.51 39.15
C GLN A 212 -27.78 -40.26 39.15
N THR A 213 -28.59 -41.33 39.10
CA THR A 213 -30.04 -41.19 39.36
C THR A 213 -30.20 -40.70 40.80
N GLY A 214 -30.82 -39.54 41.03
CA GLY A 214 -31.02 -38.90 42.34
C GLY A 214 -31.86 -39.70 43.36
N ARG A 215 -31.95 -41.01 43.21
CA ARG A 215 -32.49 -41.97 44.17
C ARG A 215 -31.40 -42.29 45.18
N VAL A 216 -31.57 -41.82 46.41
CA VAL A 216 -30.70 -42.07 47.57
C VAL A 216 -30.29 -43.55 47.71
N ARG A 217 -31.18 -44.48 47.30
CA ARG A 217 -30.93 -45.93 47.27
C ARG A 217 -29.75 -46.33 46.37
N ASN A 218 -29.63 -45.78 45.16
CA ASN A 218 -28.51 -46.11 44.26
C ASN A 218 -27.20 -45.50 44.77
N SER A 219 -27.24 -44.28 45.32
CA SER A 219 -26.08 -43.64 45.96
C SER A 219 -25.60 -44.41 47.19
N ALA A 220 -26.51 -44.95 48.01
CA ALA A 220 -26.18 -45.77 49.17
C ALA A 220 -25.52 -47.11 48.78
N ILE A 221 -26.02 -47.77 47.73
CA ILE A 221 -25.40 -48.99 47.17
C ILE A 221 -23.98 -48.67 46.64
N GLY A 222 -23.81 -47.53 45.96
CA GLY A 222 -22.50 -47.07 45.48
C GLY A 222 -21.50 -46.80 46.61
N LEU A 223 -21.93 -46.11 47.68
CA LEU A 223 -21.11 -45.87 48.87
C LEU A 223 -20.73 -47.16 49.60
N ALA A 224 -21.69 -48.07 49.79
CA ALA A 224 -21.44 -49.36 50.41
C ALA A 224 -20.45 -50.21 49.58
N GLY A 225 -20.61 -50.23 48.26
CA GLY A 225 -19.68 -50.91 47.35
C GLY A 225 -18.26 -50.30 47.40
N GLY A 226 -18.14 -48.97 47.40
CA GLY A 226 -16.86 -48.28 47.53
C GLY A 226 -16.16 -48.57 48.87
N ALA A 227 -16.91 -48.58 49.97
CA ALA A 227 -16.36 -48.92 51.29
C ALA A 227 -15.83 -50.35 51.35
N VAL A 228 -16.56 -51.31 50.76
CA VAL A 228 -16.12 -52.71 50.66
C VAL A 228 -14.88 -52.83 49.78
N ALA A 229 -14.83 -52.16 48.63
CA ALA A 229 -13.67 -52.17 47.76
C ALA A 229 -12.41 -51.60 48.46
N ILE A 230 -12.55 -50.52 49.22
CA ILE A 230 -11.47 -49.95 50.03
C ILE A 230 -11.03 -50.92 51.11
N LEU A 231 -11.95 -51.56 51.82
CA LEU A 231 -11.63 -52.57 52.84
C LEU A 231 -10.88 -53.76 52.24
N VAL A 232 -11.34 -54.30 51.12
CA VAL A 232 -10.68 -55.38 50.40
C VAL A 232 -9.28 -54.94 49.94
N TYR A 233 -9.15 -53.75 49.36
CA TYR A 233 -7.86 -53.20 48.95
C TYR A 233 -6.89 -53.07 50.14
N VAL A 234 -7.36 -52.54 51.28
CA VAL A 234 -6.55 -52.40 52.49
C VAL A 234 -6.17 -53.77 53.05
N ILE A 235 -7.07 -54.75 53.05
CA ILE A 235 -6.79 -56.11 53.52
C ILE A 235 -5.76 -56.78 52.62
N VAL A 236 -5.94 -56.72 51.28
CA VAL A 236 -4.99 -57.28 50.31
C VAL A 236 -3.63 -56.60 50.45
N ARG A 237 -3.60 -55.27 50.58
CA ARG A 237 -2.37 -54.50 50.79
C ARG A 237 -1.70 -54.79 52.13
N LYS A 238 -2.46 -55.12 53.18
CA LYS A 238 -1.93 -55.46 54.50
C LYS A 238 -1.42 -56.91 54.55
N ASN A 239 -1.96 -57.78 53.70
CA ASN A 239 -1.61 -59.20 53.59
C ASN A 239 -0.53 -59.48 52.52
N SER A 240 -0.01 -58.43 51.89
CA SER A 240 1.11 -58.45 50.94
C SER A 240 2.27 -57.63 51.49
#